data_AF-A0A2D8BW57-F1
#
_entry.id   AF-A0A2D8BW57-F1
#
_cell.length_a   1.000
_cell.length_b   1.000
_cell.length_c   1.000
_cell.angle_alpha   90.00
_cell.angle_beta   90.00
_cell.angle_gamma   90.00
#
_symmetry.space_group_name_H-M   'P 1'
#
loop_
_entity.id
_entity.type
_entity.pdbx_description
1 polymer ?
#
loop_
_entity_poly.entity_id
_entity_poly.type
_entity_poly.pdbx_seq_one_letter_code
_entity_poly.pdbx_strand_id
1 'polypeptide(L)' 'MNSKKRILYQTKDGGVAIIVPTDNCGLTVEEIAKKDVPSGRPYKIVDVSDVPSDRTFRNAWEYQA' A
#
# COMPACT_ATOMS: atom_id res chain seq x y z
N MET A 1 13.17 -5.28 -5.95
CA MET A 1 12.69 -5.94 -4.72
C MET A 1 11.33 -5.36 -4.40
N ASN A 2 10.29 -6.19 -4.47
CA ASN A 2 8.93 -5.86 -4.07
C ASN A 2 8.88 -5.36 -2.61
N SER A 3 9.77 -5.85 -1.74
CA SER A 3 9.88 -5.46 -0.33
C SER A 3 10.20 -3.97 -0.10
N LYS A 4 10.73 -3.27 -1.11
CA LYS A 4 10.94 -1.81 -1.08
C LYS A 4 9.70 -1.00 -1.45
N LYS A 5 8.63 -1.65 -1.91
CA LYS A 5 7.39 -0.98 -2.33
C LYS A 5 6.28 -1.11 -1.29
N ARG A 6 5.35 -0.18 -1.32
CA ARG A 6 4.16 -0.15 -0.47
C ARG A 6 2.95 0.09 -1.37
N ILE A 7 1.91 -0.72 -1.21
CA ILE A 7 0.65 -0.55 -1.96
C ILE A 7 -0.35 0.06 -0.98
N LEU A 8 -0.74 1.30 -1.24
CA LEU A 8 -1.63 2.09 -0.41
C LEU A 8 -3.03 2.06 -1.01
N TYR A 9 -4.03 1.79 -0.20
CA TYR A 9 -5.43 1.91 -0.62
C TYR A 9 -6.33 2.43 0.52
N GLN A 10 -7.42 3.12 0.18
CA GLN A 10 -8.36 3.61 1.19
C GLN A 10 -9.27 2.48 1.71
N THR A 11 -9.43 2.39 3.04
CA THR A 11 -10.37 1.47 3.67
C THR A 11 -11.80 2.01 3.61
N LYS A 12 -12.80 1.15 3.83
CA LYS A 12 -14.20 1.57 3.85
C LYS A 12 -14.50 2.58 4.97
N ASP A 13 -13.75 2.50 6.06
CA ASP A 13 -13.93 3.34 7.24
C ASP A 13 -13.12 4.65 7.17
N GLY A 14 -12.59 4.99 5.98
CA GLY A 14 -11.91 6.25 5.71
C GLY A 14 -10.40 6.27 5.98
N GLY A 15 -9.83 5.21 6.57
CA GLY A 15 -8.39 5.09 6.83
C GLY A 15 -7.56 4.64 5.62
N VAL A 16 -6.25 4.54 5.79
CA VAL A 16 -5.32 4.04 4.76
C VAL A 16 -4.78 2.66 5.16
N ALA A 17 -4.96 1.68 4.27
CA ALA A 17 -4.33 0.38 4.36
C ALA A 17 -3.03 0.37 3.56
N ILE A 18 -2.02 -0.36 4.07
CA ILE A 18 -0.71 -0.50 3.46
C ILE A 18 -0.39 -1.99 3.35
N ILE A 19 -0.28 -2.48 2.11
CA ILE A 19 0.23 -3.82 1.83
C ILE A 19 1.76 -3.72 1.69
N VAL A 20 2.47 -4.63 2.35
CA VAL A 20 3.93 -4.78 2.27
C VAL A 20 4.21 -6.06 1.46
N PRO A 21 4.57 -5.94 0.17
CA PRO A 21 4.90 -7.08 -0.66
C PRO A 21 6.14 -7.82 -0.16
N THR A 22 6.16 -9.14 -0.31
CA THR A 22 7.38 -9.94 -0.12
C THR A 22 8.12 -10.13 -1.45
N ASP A 23 9.44 -10.23 -1.40
CA ASP A 23 10.29 -10.45 -2.59
C ASP A 23 10.14 -11.87 -3.17
N ASN A 24 9.73 -12.83 -2.36
CA ASN A 24 9.70 -14.25 -2.72
C ASN A 24 8.31 -14.77 -3.11
N CYS A 25 7.34 -13.90 -3.41
CA CYS A 25 5.99 -14.35 -3.76
C CYS A 25 5.84 -14.78 -5.23
N GLY A 26 6.84 -14.52 -6.07
CA GLY A 26 6.83 -14.89 -7.49
C GLY A 26 5.97 -14.01 -8.40
N LEU A 27 5.40 -12.91 -7.89
CA LEU A 27 4.61 -11.93 -8.65
C LEU A 27 5.30 -10.57 -8.65
N THR A 28 4.97 -9.70 -9.61
CA THR A 28 5.36 -8.28 -9.57
C THR A 28 4.53 -7.50 -8.55
N VAL A 29 4.98 -6.32 -8.14
CA VAL A 29 4.21 -5.46 -7.22
C VAL A 29 2.85 -5.06 -7.79
N GLU A 30 2.74 -4.88 -9.11
CA GLU A 30 1.49 -4.57 -9.81
C GLU A 30 0.50 -5.74 -9.78
N GLU A 31 1.00 -6.96 -9.97
CA GLU A 31 0.18 -8.19 -9.87
C GLU A 31 -0.32 -8.41 -8.45
N ILE A 32 0.55 -8.17 -7.45
CA ILE A 32 0.18 -8.21 -6.03
C ILE A 32 -0.89 -7.16 -5.75
N ALA A 33 -0.74 -5.93 -6.24
CA ALA A 33 -1.74 -4.88 -6.06
C ALA A 33 -3.09 -5.27 -6.66
N LYS A 34 -3.10 -5.81 -7.88
CA LYS A 34 -4.33 -6.25 -8.54
C LYS A 34 -5.02 -7.41 -7.83
N LYS A 35 -4.25 -8.28 -7.16
CA LYS A 35 -4.74 -9.44 -6.43
C LYS A 35 -5.24 -9.09 -5.02
N ASP A 36 -4.46 -8.31 -4.27
CA ASP A 36 -4.62 -8.13 -2.83
C ASP A 36 -5.38 -6.84 -2.46
N VAL A 37 -5.45 -5.86 -3.38
CA VAL A 37 -6.34 -4.70 -3.21
C VAL A 37 -7.78 -5.13 -3.53
N PRO A 38 -8.75 -4.84 -2.66
CA PRO A 38 -10.16 -5.15 -2.94
C PRO A 38 -10.63 -4.54 -4.26
N SER A 39 -11.35 -5.32 -5.07
CA SER A 39 -11.85 -4.90 -6.38
C SER A 39 -12.59 -3.56 -6.32
N GLY A 40 -12.36 -2.73 -7.33
CA GLY A 40 -12.99 -1.41 -7.45
C GLY A 40 -12.37 -0.33 -6.56
N ARG A 41 -11.30 -0.63 -5.81
CA ARG A 41 -10.58 0.40 -5.04
C ARG A 41 -9.35 0.88 -5.80
N PRO A 42 -9.19 2.21 -5.96
CA PRO A 42 -7.96 2.75 -6.48
C PRO A 42 -6.84 2.54 -5.46
N TYR A 43 -5.62 2.36 -5.94
CA TYR A 43 -4.44 2.16 -5.10
C TYR A 43 -3.25 2.92 -5.66
N LYS A 44 -2.26 3.18 -4.81
CA LYS A 44 -0.99 3.79 -5.17
C LYS A 44 0.17 2.92 -4.75
N ILE A 45 1.16 2.76 -5.64
CA ILE A 45 2.41 2.07 -5.33
C ILE A 45 3.48 3.14 -5.07
N VAL A 46 4.10 3.12 -3.89
CA VAL A 46 5.14 4.08 -3.48
C VAL A 46 6.38 3.35 -2.97
N ASP A 47 7.50 4.06 -2.82
CA ASP A 47 8.67 3.52 -2.15
C ASP A 47 8.47 3.50 -0.63
N VAL A 48 9.16 2.60 0.08
CA VAL A 48 9.13 2.57 1.55
C VAL A 48 9.61 3.88 2.15
N SER A 49 10.51 4.62 1.48
CA SER A 49 10.97 5.94 1.93
C SER A 49 9.86 6.99 1.95
N ASP A 50 8.81 6.81 1.15
CA ASP A 50 7.70 7.76 1.04
C ASP A 50 6.65 7.56 2.13
N VAL A 51 6.75 6.46 2.89
CA VAL A 51 5.86 6.14 4.00
C VAL A 51 6.52 6.59 5.30
N PRO A 52 5.91 7.53 6.06
CA PRO A 52 6.54 7.99 7.29
C PRO A 52 6.75 6.85 8.30
N SER A 53 7.90 6.83 8.96
CA SER A 53 8.18 5.83 9.99
C SER A 53 7.45 6.12 11.31
N ASP A 54 7.23 7.40 11.62
CA ASP A 54 6.47 7.87 12.77
C ASP A 54 4.99 7.50 12.64
N ARG A 55 4.44 6.85 13.67
CA ARG A 55 3.08 6.33 13.70
C ARG A 55 2.13 7.12 14.60
N THR A 56 2.60 8.19 15.24
CA THR A 56 1.85 8.93 16.28
C THR A 56 0.50 9.44 15.76
N PHE A 57 0.41 9.83 14.48
CA PHE A 57 -0.82 10.32 13.85
C PHE A 57 -1.25 9.48 12.63
N ARG A 58 -0.97 8.17 12.62
CA ARG A 58 -1.22 7.30 11.47
C ARG A 58 -2.69 7.26 11.01
N ASN A 59 -3.65 7.49 11.90
CA ASN A 59 -5.08 7.54 11.55
C ASN A 59 -5.46 8.78 10.71
N ALA A 60 -4.61 9.81 10.66
CA ALA A 60 -4.83 11.03 9.89
C ALA A 60 -4.11 11.03 8.53
N TRP A 61 -3.53 9.89 8.12
CA TRP A 61 -2.85 9.82 6.83
C TRP A 61 -3.83 9.72 5.68
N GLU A 62 -3.51 10.45 4.62
CA GLU A 62 -4.23 10.43 3.35
C GLU A 62 -3.23 10.21 2.22
N TYR A 63 -3.67 9.63 1.11
CA TYR A 63 -2.91 9.58 -0.14
C TYR A 63 -3.84 9.90 -1.30
N GLN A 64 -3.29 10.52 -2.34
CA GLN A 64 -4.01 10.73 -3.59
C GLN A 64 -3.69 9.57 -4.54
N ALA A 65 -4.74 8.84 -4.92
CA ALA A 65 -4.68 7.73 -5.87
C ALA A 65 -4.54 8.21 -7.30
#